data_AF-A0A836WSQ8-F1
#
_entry.id   AF-A0A836WSQ8-F1
#
_cell.length_a   1.000
_cell.length_b   1.000
_cell.length_c   1.000
_cell.angle_alpha   90.00
_cell.angle_beta   90.00
_cell.angle_gamma   90.00
#
_symmetry.space_group_name_H-M   'P 1'
#
loop_
_entity.id
_entity.type
_entity.pdbx_description
1 polymer ?
#
loop_
_entity_poly.entity_id
_entity_poly.type
_entity_poly.pdbx_seq_one_letter_code
_entity_poly.pdbx_strand_id
1 'polypeptide(L)'
;MIANGQNEAARNLIEQLSGVYPGRLYIELQRHGMPVEEQTETAFLDLAYALDLPIVATNDVLFEHEGFYEAQDALTCIADGTYVTQQNRRRTTREHRFKSAKEMRLLFADLPEAVDNTLV
;
A
#
# COMPACT_ATOMS: atom_id res chain seq x y z
N MET A 1 -5.75 -7.82 -8.38
CA MET A 1 -7.04 -8.57 -8.39
C MET A 1 -8.21 -7.59 -8.26
N ILE A 2 -8.34 -6.86 -7.15
CA ILE A 2 -9.42 -5.89 -6.95
C ILE A 2 -9.44 -4.78 -8.01
N ALA A 3 -8.31 -4.13 -8.29
CA ALA A 3 -8.22 -3.11 -9.36
C ALA A 3 -8.63 -3.63 -10.75
N ASN A 4 -8.54 -4.95 -10.97
CA ASN A 4 -8.93 -5.61 -12.21
C ASN A 4 -10.36 -6.20 -12.16
N GLY A 5 -11.15 -5.86 -11.14
CA GLY A 5 -12.52 -6.35 -10.94
C GLY A 5 -12.65 -7.80 -10.45
N GLN A 6 -11.54 -8.44 -10.06
CA GLN A 6 -11.51 -9.85 -9.65
C GLN A 6 -11.84 -10.01 -8.15
N ASN A 7 -12.98 -9.48 -7.71
CA ASN A 7 -13.34 -9.39 -6.29
C ASN A 7 -13.56 -10.74 -5.63
N GLU A 8 -14.25 -11.68 -6.28
CA GLU A 8 -14.45 -13.03 -5.75
C GLU A 8 -13.13 -13.79 -5.57
N ALA A 9 -12.24 -13.69 -6.57
CA ALA A 9 -10.94 -14.34 -6.48
C ALA A 9 -10.09 -13.73 -5.35
N ALA A 10 -10.16 -12.42 -5.14
CA ALA A 10 -9.48 -11.75 -4.03
C ALA A 10 -10.02 -12.23 -2.68
N ARG A 11 -11.35 -12.32 -2.54
CA ARG A 11 -12.01 -12.85 -1.34
C ARG A 11 -11.58 -14.29 -1.04
N ASN A 12 -11.64 -15.18 -2.02
CA ASN A 12 -11.24 -16.58 -1.85
C ASN A 12 -9.79 -16.72 -1.39
N LEU A 13 -8.89 -15.89 -1.95
CA LEU A 13 -7.49 -15.87 -1.54
C LEU A 13 -7.34 -15.41 -0.08
N ILE A 14 -8.04 -14.35 0.32
CA ILE A 14 -7.99 -13.84 1.70
C ILE A 14 -8.55 -14.86 2.68
N GLU A 15 -9.67 -15.51 2.37
CA GLU A 15 -10.25 -16.58 3.20
C GLU A 15 -9.28 -17.75 3.36
N GLN A 16 -8.61 -18.17 2.27
CA GLN A 16 -7.57 -19.19 2.32
C GLN A 16 -6.38 -18.76 3.20
N LEU A 17 -5.89 -17.54 3.02
CA LEU A 17 -4.77 -17.01 3.80
C LEU A 17 -5.13 -16.87 5.29
N SER A 18 -6.36 -16.47 5.62
CA SER A 18 -6.85 -16.35 6.99
C SER A 18 -6.82 -17.71 7.69
N GLY A 19 -7.18 -18.79 6.98
CA GLY A 19 -7.06 -20.16 7.49
C GLY A 19 -5.61 -20.62 7.71
N VAL A 20 -4.66 -20.15 6.90
CA VAL A 20 -3.23 -20.49 7.02
C VAL A 20 -2.54 -19.67 8.12
N TYR A 21 -2.93 -18.42 8.30
CA TYR A 21 -2.32 -17.45 9.20
C TYR A 21 -3.32 -16.90 10.24
N PRO A 22 -3.90 -17.76 11.09
CA PRO A 22 -4.92 -17.34 12.05
C PRO A 22 -4.37 -16.29 13.01
N GLY A 23 -5.03 -15.14 13.10
CA GLY A 23 -4.63 -14.00 13.93
C GLY A 23 -3.33 -13.31 13.51
N ARG A 24 -2.80 -13.60 12.31
CA ARG A 24 -1.54 -13.03 11.79
C ARG A 24 -1.66 -12.51 10.36
N LEU A 25 -2.88 -12.40 9.85
CA LEU A 25 -3.16 -11.81 8.56
C LEU A 25 -3.73 -10.41 8.76
N TYR A 26 -3.17 -9.43 8.05
CA TYR A 26 -3.62 -8.06 8.05
C TYR A 26 -3.93 -7.63 6.62
N ILE A 27 -4.90 -6.74 6.46
CA ILE A 27 -5.15 -6.05 5.20
C ILE A 27 -4.35 -4.74 5.21
N GLU A 28 -3.37 -4.64 4.32
CA GLU A 28 -2.49 -3.48 4.21
C GLU A 28 -3.15 -2.34 3.42
N LEU A 29 -3.04 -1.12 3.94
CA LEU A 29 -3.48 0.11 3.29
C LEU A 29 -2.31 1.07 3.11
N GLN A 30 -2.25 1.69 1.94
CA GLN A 30 -1.22 2.65 1.55
C GLN A 30 -1.88 3.85 0.85
N ARG A 31 -1.37 5.05 1.11
CA ARG A 31 -1.91 6.30 0.57
C ARG A 31 -0.77 7.18 0.06
N HIS A 32 -0.48 7.05 -1.22
CA HIS A 32 0.51 7.83 -1.96
C HIS A 32 -0.14 8.76 -3.00
N GLY A 33 -1.48 8.81 -3.04
CA GLY A 33 -2.27 9.59 -4.00
C GLY A 33 -2.31 8.93 -5.37
N MET A 34 -2.15 7.60 -5.45
CA MET A 34 -2.21 6.88 -6.71
C MET A 34 -3.67 6.48 -7.02
N PRO A 35 -4.15 6.62 -8.26
CA PRO A 35 -5.53 6.28 -8.62
C PRO A 35 -5.91 4.83 -8.31
N VAL A 36 -4.94 3.92 -8.35
CA VAL A 36 -5.17 2.51 -8.01
C VAL A 36 -5.47 2.31 -6.52
N GLU A 37 -4.83 3.09 -5.65
CA GLU A 37 -5.06 3.03 -4.19
C GLU A 37 -6.48 3.50 -3.87
N GLU A 38 -6.87 4.66 -4.41
CA GLU A 38 -8.22 5.21 -4.28
C GLU A 38 -9.28 4.25 -4.82
N GLN A 39 -8.98 3.54 -5.92
CA GLN A 39 -9.90 2.57 -6.51
C GLN A 39 -10.08 1.31 -5.66
N THR A 40 -9.04 0.84 -4.95
CA THR A 40 -9.08 -0.44 -4.23
C THR A 40 -9.34 -0.32 -2.74
N GLU A 41 -9.08 0.84 -2.12
CA GLU A 41 -9.12 1.01 -0.66
C GLU A 41 -10.48 0.62 -0.06
N THR A 42 -11.60 1.10 -0.61
CA THR A 42 -12.94 0.77 -0.11
C THR A 42 -13.19 -0.74 -0.12
N ALA A 43 -12.82 -1.42 -1.19
CA ALA A 43 -13.02 -2.87 -1.29
C ALA A 43 -12.10 -3.65 -0.33
N PHE A 44 -10.89 -3.14 -0.03
CA PHE A 44 -10.04 -3.71 1.02
C PHE A 44 -10.65 -3.55 2.41
N LEU A 45 -11.18 -2.36 2.72
CA LEU A 45 -11.88 -2.11 3.98
C LEU A 45 -13.11 -3.00 4.13
N ASP A 46 -13.96 -3.09 3.10
CA ASP A 46 -15.14 -3.95 3.10
C ASP A 46 -14.77 -5.42 3.36
N LEU A 47 -13.70 -5.91 2.75
CA LEU A 47 -13.21 -7.28 2.96
C LEU A 47 -12.63 -7.48 4.35
N ALA A 48 -11.86 -6.51 4.86
CA ALA A 48 -11.29 -6.56 6.20
C ALA A 48 -12.41 -6.67 7.25
N TYR A 49 -13.43 -5.81 7.17
CA TYR A 49 -14.55 -5.82 8.10
C TYR A 49 -15.46 -7.05 7.93
N ALA A 50 -15.71 -7.50 6.70
CA ALA A 50 -16.55 -8.67 6.46
C ALA A 50 -15.92 -9.99 6.96
N LEU A 51 -14.59 -10.06 7.01
CA LEU A 51 -13.84 -11.24 7.42
C LEU A 51 -13.22 -11.11 8.82
N ASP A 52 -13.54 -10.02 9.54
CA ASP A 52 -12.99 -9.71 10.87
C ASP A 52 -11.45 -9.72 10.89
N LEU A 53 -10.83 -9.17 9.84
CA LEU A 53 -9.38 -9.05 9.72
C LEU A 53 -8.90 -7.65 10.11
N PRO A 54 -7.80 -7.54 10.86
CA PRO A 54 -7.21 -6.25 11.19
C PRO A 54 -6.65 -5.55 9.95
N ILE A 55 -6.76 -4.23 9.91
CA ILE A 55 -6.12 -3.38 8.89
C ILE A 55 -4.80 -2.81 9.40
N VAL A 56 -3.84 -2.55 8.53
CA VAL A 56 -2.57 -1.93 8.90
C VAL A 56 -2.14 -0.90 7.86
N ALA A 57 -1.74 0.28 8.34
CA ALA A 57 -1.23 1.36 7.50
C ALA A 57 0.27 1.24 7.33
N THR A 58 0.74 1.26 6.08
CA THR A 58 2.16 1.33 5.74
C THR A 58 2.39 2.40 4.68
N ASN A 59 3.63 2.61 4.28
CA ASN A 59 3.99 3.66 3.31
C ASN A 59 5.05 3.20 2.30
N ASP A 60 5.20 1.88 2.09
CA ASP A 60 6.16 1.25 1.16
C ASP A 60 7.46 2.08 0.96
N VAL A 61 8.21 2.25 2.04
CA VAL A 61 9.28 3.27 2.08
C VAL A 61 10.45 2.81 1.21
N LEU A 62 10.75 3.61 0.18
CA LEU A 62 11.85 3.37 -0.75
C LEU A 62 13.05 4.27 -0.51
N PHE A 63 12.84 5.43 0.12
CA PHE A 63 13.89 6.41 0.38
C PHE A 63 13.63 7.21 1.64
N GLU A 64 14.67 7.83 2.18
CA GLU A 64 14.59 8.57 3.45
C GLU A 64 13.70 9.82 3.33
N HIS A 65 13.94 10.67 2.33
CA HIS A 65 13.21 11.91 2.12
C HIS A 65 12.99 12.18 0.62
N GLU A 66 12.07 13.08 0.28
CA GLU A 66 11.66 13.37 -1.10
C GLU A 66 12.79 13.76 -2.06
N GLY A 67 13.89 14.34 -1.56
CA GLY A 67 15.07 14.68 -2.36
C GLY A 67 15.85 13.49 -2.93
N PHE A 68 15.56 12.25 -2.49
CA PHE A 68 16.13 11.01 -3.05
C PHE A 68 15.26 10.41 -4.16
N TYR A 69 14.10 11.01 -4.47
CA TYR A 69 13.17 10.49 -5.46
C TYR A 69 13.84 10.28 -6.82
N GLU A 70 14.58 11.27 -7.33
CA GLU A 70 15.26 11.20 -8.62
C GLU A 70 16.31 10.08 -8.66
N ALA A 71 17.01 9.85 -7.55
CA ALA A 71 17.99 8.77 -7.44
C ALA A 71 17.31 7.39 -7.45
N GLN A 72 16.21 7.25 -6.71
CA GLN A 72 15.41 6.01 -6.70
C GLN A 72 14.78 5.73 -8.07
N ASP A 73 14.30 6.77 -8.75
CA ASP A 73 13.71 6.66 -10.08
C ASP A 73 14.75 6.18 -11.11
N ALA A 74 15.98 6.72 -11.04
CA ALA A 74 17.09 6.27 -11.86
C ALA A 74 17.49 4.81 -11.55
N LEU A 75 17.55 4.43 -10.27
CA LEU A 75 17.83 3.04 -9.86
C LEU A 75 16.78 2.06 -10.38
N THR A 76 15.51 2.44 -10.32
CA THR A 76 14.38 1.66 -10.88
C THR A 76 14.55 1.49 -12.39
N CYS A 77 14.91 2.56 -13.10
CA CYS A 77 15.17 2.49 -14.54
C CYS A 77 16.30 1.51 -14.89
N ILE A 78 17.39 1.53 -14.11
CA ILE A 78 18.52 0.60 -14.29
C ILE A 78 18.06 -0.86 -14.08
N ALA A 79 17.30 -1.13 -13.02
CA ALA A 79 16.79 -2.47 -12.72
C ALA A 79 15.86 -2.99 -13.82
N ASP A 80 15.00 -2.13 -14.36
CA ASP A 80 14.02 -2.47 -15.39
C ASP A 80 14.61 -2.44 -16.82
N GLY A 81 15.86 -2.02 -16.99
CA GLY A 81 16.47 -1.82 -18.32
C GLY A 81 15.78 -0.74 -19.15
N THR A 82 15.20 0.26 -18.48
CA THR A 82 14.48 1.39 -19.10
C THR A 82 15.25 2.70 -18.93
N TYR A 83 14.77 3.76 -19.58
CA TYR A 83 15.37 5.10 -19.49
C TYR A 83 14.42 6.08 -18.79
N VAL A 84 14.98 7.00 -18.00
CA VAL A 84 14.21 8.04 -17.30
C VAL A 84 13.31 8.88 -18.23
N THR A 85 13.73 9.04 -19.50
CA THR A 85 13.02 9.78 -20.55
C THR A 85 11.83 9.02 -21.16
N GLN A 86 11.71 7.70 -20.94
CA GLN A 86 10.57 6.94 -21.44
C GLN A 86 9.30 7.29 -20.65
N GLN A 87 8.19 7.45 -21.38
CA GLN A 87 6.88 7.78 -20.79
C GLN A 87 6.18 6.55 -20.20
N ASN A 88 6.21 5.43 -20.92
CA ASN A 88 5.55 4.19 -20.49
C ASN A 88 6.53 3.31 -19.70
N ARG A 89 6.77 3.68 -18.44
CA ARG A 89 7.61 2.94 -17.50
C ARG A 89 7.02 2.98 -16.11
N ARG A 90 7.44 2.04 -15.25
CA ARG A 90 7.10 2.07 -13.83
C ARG A 90 7.64 3.36 -13.20
N ARG A 91 6.80 4.03 -12.41
CA ARG A 91 7.18 5.19 -11.59
C ARG A 91 6.53 5.06 -10.22
N THR A 92 7.29 5.40 -9.19
CA THR A 92 6.77 5.63 -7.85
C THR A 92 6.48 7.12 -7.67
N THR A 93 5.90 7.49 -6.54
CA THR A 93 5.65 8.89 -6.18
C THR A 93 6.68 9.37 -5.16
N ARG A 94 6.81 10.70 -4.97
CA ARG A 94 7.64 11.28 -3.90
C ARG A 94 7.16 10.91 -2.50
N GLU A 95 5.94 10.41 -2.38
CA GLU A 95 5.31 10.00 -1.12
C GLU A 95 5.89 8.70 -0.55
N HIS A 96 6.66 7.93 -1.32
CA HIS A 96 7.37 6.72 -0.86
C HIS A 96 8.60 7.04 0.02
N ARG A 97 8.67 8.27 0.56
CA ARG A 97 9.67 8.68 1.55
C ARG A 97 9.35 8.13 2.94
N PHE A 98 10.31 8.20 3.85
CA PHE A 98 10.06 7.89 5.25
C PHE A 98 9.24 9.00 5.93
N LYS A 99 7.92 8.82 6.00
CA LYS A 99 7.01 9.73 6.70
C LYS A 99 7.19 9.61 8.21
N SER A 100 7.11 10.75 8.91
CA SER A 100 7.06 10.77 10.37
C SER A 100 5.76 10.15 10.90
N ALA A 101 5.79 9.68 12.15
CA ALA A 101 4.60 9.14 12.81
C ALA A 101 3.43 10.13 12.83
N LYS A 102 3.71 11.43 12.98
CA LYS A 102 2.69 12.49 12.94
C LYS A 102 2.02 12.60 11.56
N GLU A 103 2.81 12.52 10.49
CA GLU A 103 2.29 12.55 9.12
C GLU A 103 1.44 11.32 8.84
N MET A 104 1.89 10.12 9.25
CA MET A 104 1.10 8.89 9.10
C MET A 104 -0.23 8.96 9.85
N ARG A 105 -0.23 9.45 11.10
CA ARG A 105 -1.46 9.62 11.88
C ARG A 105 -2.41 10.65 11.28
N LEU A 106 -1.90 11.71 10.65
CA LEU A 106 -2.73 12.68 9.96
C LEU A 106 -3.31 12.10 8.66
N LEU A 107 -2.51 11.32 7.93
CA LEU A 107 -2.89 10.70 6.66
C LEU A 107 -4.00 9.65 6.82
N PHE A 108 -4.01 8.94 7.95
CA PHE A 108 -5.01 7.93 8.31
C PHE A 108 -5.89 8.40 9.48
N ALA A 109 -6.16 9.70 9.60
CA ALA A 109 -6.95 10.24 10.71
C ALA A 109 -8.40 9.72 10.75
N ASP A 110 -8.91 9.25 9.61
CA ASP A 110 -10.20 8.58 9.45
C ASP A 110 -10.19 7.09 9.85
N LEU A 111 -9.01 6.47 9.91
CA LEU A 111 -8.78 5.05 10.25
C LEU A 111 -7.63 4.92 11.26
N PRO A 112 -7.77 5.45 12.48
CA PRO A 112 -6.69 5.47 13.47
C PRO A 112 -6.16 4.07 13.81
N GLU A 113 -7.02 3.06 13.79
CA GLU A 113 -6.68 1.66 14.04
C GLU A 113 -5.65 1.10 13.05
N ALA A 114 -5.63 1.59 11.81
CA ALA A 114 -4.65 1.14 10.81
C ALA A 114 -3.22 1.51 11.24
N VAL A 115 -3.03 2.70 11.84
CA VAL A 115 -1.72 3.13 12.34
C VAL A 115 -1.41 2.47 13.68
N ASP A 116 -2.39 2.35 14.57
CA ASP A 116 -2.17 1.76 15.90
C ASP A 116 -1.80 0.28 15.82
N ASN A 117 -2.34 -0.47 14.84
CA ASN A 117 -1.97 -1.86 14.58
C ASN A 117 -0.49 -2.06 14.17
N THR A 118 0.25 -0.99 13.83
CA THR A 118 1.70 -1.08 13.55
C THR A 118 2.56 -1.23 14.81
N LEU A 119 1.98 -1.00 15.99
CA LEU A 119 2.69 -0.99 17.29
C LEU A 119 2.50 -2.29 18.09
N VAL A 120 1.76 -3.26 17.54
CA VAL A 120 1.29 -4.47 18.24
C VAL A 120 2.14 -5.68 17.89
#